data_AF-A0A8T7K6R5-F1
#
_entry.id   AF-A0A8T7K6R5-F1
#
_cell.length_a   1.000
_cell.length_b   1.000
_cell.length_c   1.000
_cell.angle_alpha   90.00
_cell.angle_beta   90.00
_cell.angle_gamma   90.00
#
_symmetry.space_group_name_H-M   'P 1'
#
loop_
_entity.id
_entity.type
_entity.pdbx_description
1 polymer ?
#
loop_
_entity_poly.entity_id
_entity_poly.type
_entity_poly.pdbx_seq_one_letter_code
_entity_poly.pdbx_strand_id
1 'polypeptide(L)'
;MADDKGKPNQSPASSGHNDITIASELRSPLGNVPWTLEQFFKGKIDLDKELVMRFPNMPLMSVIGFRSLGSNTQRGVATLSTADGGANLVVDASASGERTVQFSFTYGSMLTLRFRLDTLSDMDRSRFLDLMRRNQPGLTFLWGQSRWEQDYLICVTRKHYTSLLAFSRNHFEAAVRLTPNVTKQLVDWIENFWKAPPEEEPPQLLTW
;
A
#
# COMPACT_ATOMS: atom_id res chain seq x y z
N MET A 1 -48.98 15.67 32.12
CA MET A 1 -47.94 16.70 31.90
C MET A 1 -46.62 16.03 32.23
N ALA A 2 -45.98 15.34 31.28
CA ALA A 2 -45.14 15.88 30.19
C ALA A 2 -43.86 16.53 30.78
N ASP A 3 -42.62 16.21 30.41
CA ASP A 3 -42.10 15.67 29.15
C ASP A 3 -40.77 14.92 29.33
N ASP A 4 -40.62 13.89 28.49
CA ASP A 4 -39.40 13.24 28.02
C ASP A 4 -38.67 14.15 27.01
N LYS A 5 -37.34 14.36 27.14
CA LYS A 5 -36.42 14.64 26.00
C LYS A 5 -34.96 14.24 26.31
N GLY A 6 -34.51 13.15 25.69
CA GLY A 6 -33.46 13.17 24.65
C GLY A 6 -31.98 13.39 25.02
N LYS A 7 -31.20 12.30 25.00
CA LYS A 7 -29.72 12.25 24.71
C LYS A 7 -29.42 12.78 23.29
N PRO A 8 -28.18 13.24 22.94
CA PRO A 8 -27.01 12.36 22.70
C PRO A 8 -25.63 12.98 23.09
N ASN A 9 -24.73 12.25 23.75
CA ASN A 9 -23.69 11.37 23.17
C ASN A 9 -22.95 11.96 21.94
N GLN A 10 -21.79 12.59 22.18
CA GLN A 10 -20.79 12.89 21.14
C GLN A 10 -19.49 12.12 21.43
N SER A 11 -19.18 11.21 20.52
CA SER A 11 -17.88 10.56 20.33
C SER A 11 -16.84 11.53 19.73
N PRO A 12 -15.53 11.22 19.81
CA PRO A 12 -14.46 12.21 19.66
C PRO A 12 -14.11 12.48 18.20
N ALA A 13 -13.89 13.77 17.89
CA ALA A 13 -13.30 14.23 16.64
C ALA A 13 -11.83 14.58 16.87
N SER A 14 -10.89 13.75 16.42
CA SER A 14 -9.52 14.19 16.10
C SER A 14 -8.80 13.18 15.19
N SER A 15 -9.10 13.22 13.90
CA SER A 15 -8.30 12.53 12.86
C SER A 15 -7.81 13.48 11.75
N GLY A 16 -8.16 14.77 11.80
CA GLY A 16 -7.96 15.69 10.67
C GLY A 16 -6.59 16.38 10.59
N HIS A 17 -5.67 16.15 11.53
CA HIS A 17 -4.40 16.90 11.55
C HIS A 17 -3.30 16.30 10.66
N ASN A 18 -3.34 14.99 10.39
CA ASN A 18 -2.28 14.31 9.63
C ASN A 18 -2.56 14.24 8.11
N ASP A 19 -3.82 14.38 7.69
CA ASP A 19 -4.19 14.32 6.28
C ASP A 19 -3.80 15.61 5.52
N ILE A 20 -3.76 16.75 6.23
CA ILE A 20 -3.42 18.06 5.65
C ILE A 20 -1.95 18.12 5.22
N THR A 21 -1.04 17.47 5.95
CA THR A 21 0.39 17.42 5.64
C THR A 21 0.70 16.62 4.37
N ILE A 22 -0.10 15.59 4.07
CA ILE A 22 0.03 14.80 2.83
C ILE A 22 -0.38 15.64 1.62
N ALA A 23 -1.46 16.43 1.74
CA ALA A 23 -1.97 17.25 0.65
C ALA A 23 -1.05 18.44 0.28
N SER A 24 -0.30 19.00 1.23
CA SER A 24 0.52 20.20 1.00
C SER A 24 1.76 19.98 0.13
N GLU A 25 2.34 18.77 0.14
CA GLU A 25 3.56 18.44 -0.63
C GLU A 25 3.29 17.94 -2.06
N LEU A 26 2.03 17.66 -2.40
CA LEU A 26 1.63 17.05 -3.69
C LEU A 26 1.36 18.07 -4.82
N ARG A 27 1.69 19.34 -4.62
CA ARG A 27 1.41 20.47 -5.53
C ARG A 27 2.33 20.53 -6.77
N SER A 28 2.48 19.43 -7.48
CA SER A 28 2.98 19.44 -8.88
C SER A 28 1.79 19.49 -9.85
N PRO A 29 1.96 19.89 -11.12
CA PRO A 29 0.86 20.01 -12.06
C PRO A 29 0.07 18.70 -12.14
N LEU A 30 -1.24 18.79 -11.90
CA LEU A 30 -2.21 17.68 -11.81
C LEU A 30 -2.52 17.06 -13.20
N GLY A 31 -1.52 16.84 -14.04
CA GLY A 31 -1.71 16.09 -15.28
C GLY A 31 -2.17 14.67 -14.97
N ASN A 32 -3.29 14.25 -15.55
CA ASN A 32 -3.83 12.88 -15.47
C ASN A 32 -4.15 12.34 -14.06
N VAL A 33 -4.45 13.21 -13.08
CA VAL A 33 -4.90 12.73 -11.76
C VAL A 33 -6.30 12.12 -11.87
N PRO A 34 -6.53 10.90 -11.36
CA PRO A 34 -7.87 10.31 -11.30
C PRO A 34 -8.85 11.23 -10.58
N TRP A 35 -10.05 11.41 -11.15
CA TRP A 35 -11.03 12.40 -10.67
C TRP A 35 -11.32 12.30 -9.17
N THR A 36 -11.45 11.07 -8.63
CA THR A 36 -11.69 10.84 -7.20
C THR A 36 -10.55 11.42 -6.36
N LEU A 37 -9.29 11.22 -6.76
CA LEU A 37 -8.13 11.75 -6.04
C LEU A 37 -8.06 13.28 -6.17
N GLU A 38 -8.43 13.82 -7.33
CA GLU A 38 -8.53 15.28 -7.51
C GLU A 38 -9.55 15.90 -6.55
N GLN A 39 -10.73 15.30 -6.38
CA GLN A 39 -11.72 15.78 -5.41
C GLN A 39 -11.22 15.64 -3.97
N PHE A 40 -10.50 14.56 -3.65
CA PHE A 40 -9.92 14.35 -2.32
C PHE A 40 -8.89 15.41 -1.98
N PHE A 41 -7.95 15.71 -2.89
CA PHE A 41 -6.95 16.76 -2.66
C PHE A 41 -7.56 18.16 -2.57
N LYS A 42 -8.73 18.37 -3.18
CA LYS A 42 -9.54 19.59 -3.01
C LYS A 42 -10.35 19.61 -1.71
N GLY A 43 -10.25 18.58 -0.87
CA GLY A 43 -10.98 18.44 0.39
C GLY A 43 -12.48 18.23 0.24
N LYS A 44 -12.94 17.83 -0.95
CA LYS A 44 -14.37 17.71 -1.27
C LYS A 44 -14.97 16.35 -0.92
N ILE A 45 -14.13 15.32 -0.84
CA ILE A 45 -14.55 13.96 -0.54
C ILE A 45 -13.66 13.35 0.54
N ASP A 46 -14.21 12.34 1.21
CA ASP A 46 -13.49 11.45 2.11
C ASP A 46 -13.07 10.20 1.32
N LEU A 47 -11.81 10.15 0.89
CA LEU A 47 -11.32 9.10 0.00
C LEU A 47 -11.44 7.70 0.60
N ASP A 48 -11.25 7.56 1.91
CA ASP A 48 -11.38 6.27 2.59
C ASP A 48 -12.81 5.73 2.43
N LYS A 49 -13.82 6.56 2.68
CA LYS A 49 -15.23 6.15 2.52
C LYS A 49 -15.56 5.76 1.09
N GLU A 50 -15.14 6.57 0.11
CA GLU A 50 -15.39 6.30 -1.31
C GLU A 50 -14.74 5.00 -1.76
N LEU A 51 -13.49 4.75 -1.37
CA LEU A 51 -12.77 3.52 -1.71
C LEU A 51 -13.42 2.28 -1.07
N VAL A 52 -13.83 2.36 0.20
CA VAL A 52 -14.51 1.24 0.86
C VAL A 52 -15.86 0.94 0.22
N MET A 53 -16.62 1.97 -0.17
CA MET A 53 -17.88 1.78 -0.90
C MET A 53 -17.69 1.14 -2.27
N ARG A 54 -16.57 1.44 -2.94
CA ARG A 54 -16.22 0.87 -4.26
C ARG A 54 -15.88 -0.61 -4.20
N PHE A 55 -15.31 -1.09 -3.08
CA PHE A 55 -14.92 -2.49 -2.89
C PHE A 55 -15.66 -3.14 -1.72
N PRO A 56 -16.96 -3.46 -1.86
CA PRO A 56 -17.77 -3.98 -0.75
C PRO A 56 -17.29 -5.36 -0.27
N ASN A 57 -16.72 -6.17 -1.16
CA ASN A 57 -16.33 -7.55 -0.90
C ASN A 57 -14.81 -7.76 -0.90
N MET A 58 -14.05 -6.90 -0.23
CA MET A 58 -12.59 -7.07 -0.09
C MET A 58 -12.26 -8.35 0.69
N PRO A 59 -11.58 -9.33 0.09
CA PRO A 59 -11.19 -10.55 0.79
C PRO A 59 -10.18 -10.23 1.90
N LEU A 60 -10.30 -10.93 3.04
CA LEU A 60 -9.41 -10.74 4.19
C LEU A 60 -8.26 -11.74 4.14
N MET A 61 -7.06 -11.25 3.87
CA MET A 61 -5.82 -12.01 3.95
C MET A 61 -5.39 -12.16 5.41
N SER A 62 -5.41 -13.40 5.88
CA SER A 62 -5.06 -13.75 7.26
C SER A 62 -3.83 -14.65 7.37
N VAL A 63 -3.40 -15.26 6.26
CA VAL A 63 -2.24 -16.14 6.19
C VAL A 63 -1.21 -15.49 5.27
N ILE A 64 0.08 -15.55 5.65
CA ILE A 64 1.20 -15.09 4.84
C ILE A 64 2.33 -16.12 4.90
N GLY A 65 2.95 -16.39 3.76
CA GLY A 65 4.12 -17.24 3.63
C GLY A 65 5.16 -16.64 2.71
N PHE A 66 6.44 -16.90 2.97
CA PHE A 66 7.55 -16.34 2.22
C PHE A 66 8.38 -17.44 1.56
N ARG A 67 8.86 -17.18 0.35
CA ARG A 67 9.76 -18.06 -0.40
C ARG A 67 10.86 -17.24 -1.06
N SER A 68 12.12 -17.65 -0.91
CA SER A 68 13.24 -17.12 -1.70
C SER A 68 13.40 -17.89 -3.00
N LEU A 69 13.64 -17.20 -4.12
CA LEU A 69 13.83 -17.81 -5.43
C LEU A 69 15.32 -17.97 -5.76
N GLY A 70 15.96 -19.01 -5.25
CA GLY A 70 17.37 -19.33 -5.52
C GLY A 70 18.37 -18.41 -4.80
N SER A 71 19.57 -18.93 -4.54
CA SER A 71 20.59 -18.25 -3.73
C SER A 71 21.16 -16.98 -4.36
N ASN A 72 21.11 -16.85 -5.69
CA ASN A 72 21.80 -15.78 -6.43
C ASN A 72 20.89 -14.67 -6.97
N THR A 73 19.56 -14.83 -6.99
CA THR A 73 18.71 -13.89 -7.75
C THR A 73 18.21 -12.69 -6.94
N GLN A 74 18.47 -12.65 -5.62
CA GLN A 74 17.92 -11.64 -4.70
C GLN A 74 16.42 -11.38 -4.90
N ARG A 75 15.67 -12.42 -5.28
CA ARG A 75 14.22 -12.38 -5.46
C ARG A 75 13.51 -13.15 -4.35
N GLY A 76 12.38 -12.61 -3.93
CA GLY A 76 11.50 -13.24 -2.98
C GLY A 76 10.05 -13.15 -3.43
N VAL A 77 9.27 -14.10 -2.95
CA VAL A 77 7.82 -14.14 -3.14
C VAL A 77 7.15 -14.23 -1.77
N ALA A 78 6.25 -13.30 -1.49
CA ALA A 78 5.29 -13.42 -0.41
C ALA A 78 3.94 -13.88 -0.99
N THR A 79 3.29 -14.84 -0.34
CA THR A 79 1.96 -15.33 -0.71
C THR A 79 1.03 -15.09 0.46
N LEU A 80 -0.04 -14.34 0.23
CA LEU A 80 -1.04 -13.97 1.22
C LEU A 80 -2.38 -14.57 0.83
N SER A 81 -3.03 -15.33 1.70
CA SER A 81 -4.31 -15.96 1.37
C SER A 81 -5.39 -15.68 2.39
N THR A 82 -6.64 -15.80 1.93
CA THR A 82 -7.78 -15.97 2.83
C THR A 82 -7.69 -17.32 3.55
N ALA A 83 -8.34 -17.43 4.71
CA ALA A 83 -8.39 -18.67 5.48
C ALA A 83 -9.08 -19.83 4.73
N ASP A 84 -10.00 -19.51 3.83
CA ASP A 84 -10.75 -20.46 3.00
C ASP A 84 -10.10 -20.73 1.63
N GLY A 85 -8.99 -20.04 1.31
CA GLY A 85 -8.32 -20.16 0.00
C GLY A 85 -9.06 -19.54 -1.19
N GLY A 86 -10.19 -18.86 -0.97
CA GLY A 86 -10.99 -18.23 -2.04
C GLY A 86 -10.31 -17.06 -2.77
N ALA A 87 -9.31 -16.43 -2.15
CA ALA A 87 -8.48 -15.41 -2.78
C ALA A 87 -7.03 -15.46 -2.30
N ASN A 88 -6.12 -15.01 -3.16
CA ASN A 88 -4.68 -14.96 -2.89
C ASN A 88 -4.09 -13.65 -3.45
N LEU A 89 -3.14 -13.09 -2.73
CA LEU A 89 -2.28 -12.00 -3.16
C LEU A 89 -0.83 -12.50 -3.15
N VAL A 90 -0.21 -12.51 -4.33
CA VAL A 90 1.22 -12.83 -4.49
C VAL A 90 2.00 -11.55 -4.69
N VAL A 91 3.01 -11.33 -3.86
CA VAL A 91 3.93 -10.19 -3.95
C VAL A 91 5.30 -10.71 -4.35
N ASP A 92 5.78 -10.33 -5.54
CA ASP A 92 7.13 -10.62 -6.03
C ASP A 92 8.00 -9.38 -5.80
N ALA A 93 9.14 -9.55 -5.14
CA ALA A 93 10.10 -8.49 -4.89
C ALA A 93 11.48 -8.91 -5.38
N SER A 94 12.18 -7.99 -6.03
CA SER A 94 13.56 -8.15 -6.48
C SER A 94 14.41 -7.06 -5.83
N ALA A 95 15.52 -7.40 -5.16
CA ALA A 95 16.47 -6.42 -4.66
C ALA A 95 17.51 -6.00 -5.73
N SER A 96 17.63 -6.78 -6.80
CA SER A 96 18.54 -6.48 -7.91
C SER A 96 17.96 -5.40 -8.84
N GLY A 97 18.82 -4.50 -9.30
CA GLY A 97 18.48 -3.43 -10.25
C GLY A 97 17.56 -2.37 -9.65
N GLU A 98 16.39 -2.20 -10.25
CA GLU A 98 15.42 -1.13 -9.92
C GLU A 98 14.61 -1.37 -8.64
N ARG A 99 14.92 -2.40 -7.85
CA ARG A 99 14.20 -2.77 -6.61
C ARG A 99 12.67 -2.79 -6.77
N THR A 100 12.20 -3.54 -7.76
CA THR A 100 10.79 -3.58 -8.17
C THR A 100 9.96 -4.47 -7.28
N VAL A 101 8.68 -4.12 -7.10
CA VAL A 101 7.69 -4.98 -6.43
C VAL A 101 6.47 -5.13 -7.32
N GLN A 102 5.99 -6.37 -7.49
CA GLN A 102 4.79 -6.69 -8.25
C GLN A 102 3.75 -7.33 -7.34
N PHE A 103 2.53 -6.82 -7.38
CA PHE A 103 1.37 -7.34 -6.65
C PHE A 103 0.43 -8.05 -7.61
N SER A 104 0.14 -9.32 -7.34
CA SER A 104 -0.74 -10.16 -8.18
C SER A 104 -1.93 -10.62 -7.36
N PHE A 105 -3.10 -10.07 -7.66
CA PHE A 105 -4.35 -10.34 -6.98
C PHE A 105 -5.11 -11.42 -7.72
N THR A 106 -5.39 -12.55 -7.06
CA THR A 106 -6.15 -13.66 -7.61
C THR A 106 -7.45 -13.85 -6.85
N TYR A 107 -8.58 -13.81 -7.56
CA TYR A 107 -9.91 -14.01 -7.00
C TYR A 107 -10.55 -15.27 -7.57
N GLY A 108 -11.10 -16.12 -6.69
CA GLY A 108 -11.83 -17.34 -7.08
C GLY A 108 -11.01 -18.30 -7.94
N SER A 109 -9.68 -18.23 -7.89
CA SER A 109 -8.76 -19.01 -8.74
C SER A 109 -8.96 -18.84 -10.26
N MET A 110 -9.68 -17.81 -10.71
CA MET A 110 -10.01 -17.60 -12.13
C MET A 110 -9.36 -16.33 -12.69
N LEU A 111 -9.45 -15.23 -11.96
CA LEU A 111 -8.98 -13.92 -12.42
C LEU A 111 -7.73 -13.53 -11.65
N THR A 112 -6.64 -13.21 -12.35
CA THR A 112 -5.42 -12.63 -11.77
C THR A 112 -5.13 -11.26 -12.37
N LEU A 113 -5.08 -10.25 -11.52
CA LEU A 113 -4.71 -8.88 -11.89
C LEU A 113 -3.31 -8.58 -11.34
N ARG A 114 -2.42 -8.07 -12.20
CA ARG A 114 -1.02 -7.79 -11.84
C ARG A 114 -0.78 -6.29 -11.90
N PHE A 115 -0.14 -5.79 -10.86
CA PHE A 115 0.23 -4.38 -10.71
C PHE A 115 1.71 -4.31 -10.42
N ARG A 116 2.47 -3.64 -11.27
CA ARG A 116 3.92 -3.56 -11.15
C ARG A 116 4.31 -2.16 -10.71
N LEU A 117 4.99 -2.08 -9.57
CA LEU A 117 5.61 -0.86 -9.09
C LEU A 117 7.08 -0.87 -9.52
N ASP A 118 7.34 -0.25 -10.66
CA ASP A 118 8.69 0.03 -11.13
C ASP A 118 9.08 1.49 -10.84
N THR A 119 10.38 1.79 -10.94
CA THR A 119 10.90 3.16 -10.86
C THR A 119 10.53 3.95 -9.59
N LEU A 120 10.28 3.26 -8.47
CA LEU A 120 10.05 3.90 -7.17
C LEU A 120 11.33 4.61 -6.70
N SER A 121 11.21 5.87 -6.25
CA SER A 121 12.34 6.55 -5.62
C SER A 121 12.60 5.99 -4.22
N ASP A 122 13.83 6.11 -3.71
CA ASP A 122 14.15 5.70 -2.34
C ASP A 122 13.36 6.50 -1.29
N MET A 123 12.98 7.74 -1.62
CA MET A 123 12.09 8.57 -0.81
C MET A 123 10.66 7.99 -0.76
N ASP A 124 10.10 7.56 -1.88
CA ASP A 124 8.74 6.99 -1.91
C ASP A 124 8.68 5.65 -1.15
N ARG A 125 9.73 4.82 -1.29
CA ARG A 125 9.86 3.55 -0.56
C ARG A 125 9.92 3.76 0.94
N SER A 126 10.84 4.60 1.41
CA SER A 126 11.00 4.89 2.84
C SER A 126 9.75 5.52 3.44
N ARG A 127 9.18 6.54 2.78
CA ARG A 127 7.93 7.18 3.19
C ARG A 127 6.78 6.19 3.28
N PHE A 128 6.65 5.28 2.31
CA PHE A 128 5.60 4.25 2.35
C PHE A 128 5.76 3.32 3.56
N LEU A 129 6.98 2.83 3.81
CA LEU A 129 7.26 1.96 4.95
C LEU A 129 6.92 2.66 6.28
N ASP A 130 7.32 3.92 6.44
CA ASP A 130 7.03 4.72 7.65
C ASP A 130 5.52 4.90 7.85
N LEU A 131 4.80 5.26 6.78
CA LEU A 131 3.36 5.46 6.82
C LEU A 131 2.56 4.16 7.01
N MET A 132 3.12 3.01 6.66
CA MET A 132 2.51 1.70 6.91
C MET A 132 2.80 1.17 8.32
N ARG A 133 3.89 1.62 8.95
CA ARG A 133 4.29 1.24 10.32
C ARG A 133 3.62 2.06 11.41
N ARG A 134 3.04 3.21 11.07
CA ARG A 134 2.34 4.05 12.06
C ARG A 134 1.18 3.28 12.69
N ASN A 135 1.02 3.41 14.01
CA ASN A 135 -0.14 2.86 14.74
C ASN A 135 -1.41 3.71 14.59
N GLN A 136 -1.36 4.77 13.77
CA GLN A 136 -2.48 5.68 13.56
C GLN A 136 -3.23 5.33 12.28
N PRO A 137 -4.57 5.40 12.28
CA PRO A 137 -5.34 5.27 11.06
C PRO A 137 -4.93 6.33 10.03
N GLY A 138 -4.97 5.99 8.76
CA GLY A 138 -4.74 6.96 7.70
C GLY A 138 -4.48 6.36 6.33
N LEU A 139 -4.46 7.26 5.34
CA LEU A 139 -4.17 6.96 3.95
C LEU A 139 -2.67 7.00 3.68
N THR A 140 -2.20 6.02 2.93
CA THR A 140 -0.81 5.91 2.49
C THR A 140 -0.80 5.64 0.99
N PHE A 141 0.03 6.36 0.26
CA PHE A 141 0.12 6.24 -1.19
C PHE A 141 1.50 5.70 -1.59
N LEU A 142 1.54 4.90 -2.66
CA LEU A 142 2.77 4.42 -3.27
C LEU A 142 2.66 4.46 -4.80
N TRP A 143 3.51 5.28 -5.42
CA TRP A 143 3.65 5.43 -6.87
C TRP A 143 5.08 5.87 -7.21
N GLY A 144 5.46 5.74 -8.48
CA GLY A 144 6.75 6.22 -9.00
C GLY A 144 6.73 7.69 -9.43
N GLN A 145 7.84 8.13 -10.03
CA GLN A 145 8.04 9.52 -10.46
C GLN A 145 7.01 9.97 -11.52
N SER A 146 6.63 9.07 -12.43
CA SER A 146 5.61 9.34 -13.47
C SER A 146 4.16 9.33 -12.92
N ARG A 147 4.00 9.17 -11.60
CA ARG A 147 2.72 9.12 -10.86
C ARG A 147 1.65 8.36 -11.65
N TRP A 148 0.42 8.86 -11.71
CA TRP A 148 -0.82 8.23 -12.21
C TRP A 148 -0.77 7.59 -13.61
N GLU A 149 0.34 7.74 -14.33
CA GLU A 149 0.63 7.10 -15.61
C GLU A 149 1.06 5.64 -15.48
N GLN A 150 1.41 5.19 -14.26
CA GLN A 150 1.80 3.82 -13.92
C GLN A 150 0.87 3.20 -12.89
N ASP A 151 1.06 1.90 -12.64
CA ASP A 151 0.34 1.23 -11.56
C ASP A 151 0.75 1.85 -10.21
N TYR A 152 -0.22 1.98 -9.31
CA TYR A 152 -0.02 2.56 -7.99
C TYR A 152 -0.83 1.84 -6.94
N LEU A 153 -0.42 1.99 -5.68
CA LEU A 153 -1.13 1.46 -4.52
C LEU A 153 -1.63 2.57 -3.61
N ILE A 154 -2.80 2.32 -3.04
CA ILE A 154 -3.35 3.08 -1.92
C ILE A 154 -3.55 2.09 -0.78
N CYS A 155 -2.98 2.40 0.38
CA CYS A 155 -3.24 1.66 1.61
C CYS A 155 -4.08 2.52 2.54
N VAL A 156 -5.13 1.92 3.10
CA VAL A 156 -5.94 2.53 4.15
C VAL A 156 -5.74 1.74 5.44
N THR A 157 -5.00 2.31 6.38
CA THR A 157 -4.75 1.66 7.67
C THR A 157 -5.87 2.01 8.64
N ARG A 158 -6.47 0.99 9.26
CA ARG A 158 -7.47 1.11 10.33
C ARG A 158 -7.04 0.25 11.52
N LYS A 159 -7.72 0.43 12.66
CA LYS A 159 -7.38 -0.26 13.92
C LYS A 159 -7.30 -1.78 13.81
N HIS A 160 -8.11 -2.40 12.96
CA HIS A 160 -8.27 -3.86 12.90
C HIS A 160 -7.86 -4.50 11.57
N TYR A 161 -7.60 -3.70 10.54
CA TYR A 161 -7.17 -4.20 9.24
C TYR A 161 -6.56 -3.05 8.43
N THR A 162 -5.80 -3.41 7.41
CA THR A 162 -5.30 -2.48 6.40
C THR A 162 -5.87 -2.87 5.05
N SER A 163 -6.60 -1.96 4.39
CA SER A 163 -7.02 -2.19 3.01
C SER A 163 -5.86 -1.87 2.09
N LEU A 164 -5.49 -2.82 1.24
CA LEU A 164 -4.51 -2.65 0.18
C LEU A 164 -5.26 -2.58 -1.14
N LEU A 165 -5.23 -1.43 -1.80
CA LEU A 165 -5.90 -1.17 -3.06
C LEU A 165 -4.87 -0.90 -4.14
N ALA A 166 -5.03 -1.53 -5.29
CA ALA A 166 -4.16 -1.40 -6.44
C ALA A 166 -4.94 -0.87 -7.64
N PHE A 167 -4.30 0.04 -8.37
CA PHE A 167 -4.88 0.71 -9.52
C PHE A 167 -3.89 0.70 -10.67
N SER A 168 -4.39 0.50 -11.88
CA SER A 168 -3.60 0.53 -13.11
C SER A 168 -4.05 1.68 -13.99
N ARG A 169 -3.13 2.16 -14.85
CA ARG A 169 -3.44 3.11 -15.93
C ARG A 169 -4.54 2.63 -16.88
N ASN A 170 -4.71 1.31 -16.98
CA ASN A 170 -5.72 0.67 -17.84
C ASN A 170 -7.09 0.53 -17.15
N HIS A 171 -7.33 1.25 -16.04
CA HIS A 171 -8.56 1.19 -15.23
C HIS A 171 -8.86 -0.19 -14.60
N PHE A 172 -7.86 -1.07 -14.52
CA PHE A 172 -7.95 -2.26 -13.68
C PHE A 172 -7.71 -1.90 -12.24
N GLU A 173 -8.46 -2.54 -11.36
CA GLU A 173 -8.39 -2.28 -9.94
C GLU A 173 -8.59 -3.56 -9.14
N ALA A 174 -7.91 -3.64 -8.00
CA ALA A 174 -7.99 -4.78 -7.11
C ALA A 174 -7.88 -4.29 -5.66
N ALA A 175 -8.54 -4.98 -4.74
CA ALA A 175 -8.47 -4.62 -3.33
C ALA A 175 -8.57 -5.86 -2.43
N VAL A 176 -7.75 -5.87 -1.38
CA VAL A 176 -7.80 -6.85 -0.30
C VAL A 176 -7.71 -6.16 1.05
N ARG A 177 -8.15 -6.84 2.10
CA ARG A 177 -7.88 -6.44 3.48
C ARG A 177 -6.79 -7.33 4.03
N LEU A 178 -5.87 -6.76 4.79
CA LEU A 178 -4.82 -7.45 5.50
C LEU A 178 -5.09 -7.37 6.99
N THR A 179 -4.91 -8.47 7.71
CA THR A 179 -4.86 -8.40 9.18
C THR A 179 -3.64 -7.58 9.64
N PRO A 180 -3.65 -7.00 10.85
CA PRO A 180 -2.52 -6.20 11.33
C PRO A 180 -1.20 -6.98 11.36
N ASN A 181 -1.28 -8.27 11.72
CA ASN A 181 -0.10 -9.16 11.74
C ASN A 181 0.45 -9.41 10.33
N VAL A 182 -0.42 -9.73 9.37
CA VAL A 182 -0.04 -9.93 7.96
C VAL A 182 0.54 -8.66 7.37
N THR A 183 -0.04 -7.50 7.69
CA THR A 183 0.46 -6.19 7.24
C THR A 183 1.87 -5.95 7.73
N LYS A 184 2.12 -6.14 9.03
CA LYS A 184 3.45 -5.98 9.62
C LYS A 184 4.48 -6.90 8.96
N GLN A 185 4.15 -8.19 8.84
CA GLN A 185 5.04 -9.17 8.21
C GLN A 185 5.33 -8.84 6.75
N LEU A 186 4.33 -8.38 5.98
CA LEU A 186 4.53 -7.98 4.59
C LEU A 186 5.44 -6.75 4.49
N VAL A 187 5.21 -5.72 5.31
CA VAL A 187 6.00 -4.48 5.31
C VAL A 187 7.45 -4.75 5.71
N ASP A 188 7.67 -5.51 6.77
CA ASP A 188 9.01 -5.90 7.22
C ASP A 188 9.74 -6.75 6.17
N TRP A 189 8.99 -7.60 5.45
CA TRP A 189 9.55 -8.38 4.36
C TRP A 189 9.93 -7.51 3.15
N ILE A 190 9.06 -6.60 2.70
CA ILE A 190 9.34 -5.68 1.59
C ILE A 190 10.56 -4.79 1.89
N GLU A 191 10.69 -4.32 3.13
CA GLU A 191 11.82 -3.49 3.54
C GLU A 191 13.17 -4.15 3.25
N ASN A 192 13.28 -5.47 3.41
CA ASN A 192 14.53 -6.19 3.14
C ASN A 192 14.94 -6.17 1.66
N PHE A 193 14.01 -5.95 0.73
CA PHE A 193 14.30 -5.81 -0.70
C PHE A 193 14.52 -4.35 -1.12
N TRP A 194 14.00 -3.40 -0.35
CA TRP A 194 14.16 -1.96 -0.63
C TRP A 194 15.38 -1.33 0.03
N LYS A 195 15.89 -1.93 1.11
CA LYS A 195 17.19 -1.57 1.69
C LYS A 195 18.26 -1.67 0.60
N ALA A 196 19.06 -0.63 0.47
CA ALA A 196 20.18 -0.63 -0.47
C ALA A 196 21.15 -1.77 -0.12
N PRO A 197 21.75 -2.45 -1.12
CA PRO A 197 22.88 -3.30 -0.84
C PRO A 197 23.93 -2.46 -0.11
N PRO A 198 24.60 -2.99 0.92
CA PRO A 198 25.71 -2.27 1.55
C PRO A 198 26.71 -1.90 0.45
N GLU A 199 27.19 -0.66 0.46
CA GLU A 199 28.33 -0.27 -0.39
C GLU A 199 29.41 -1.33 -0.17
N GLU A 200 29.77 -2.07 -1.22
CA GLU A 200 30.99 -2.87 -1.20
C GLU A 200 32.11 -1.89 -0.87
N GLU A 201 32.76 -2.07 0.29
CA GLU A 201 33.95 -1.30 0.63
C GLU A 201 34.87 -1.32 -0.60
N PRO A 202 35.32 -0.16 -1.10
CA PRO A 202 36.17 -0.13 -2.28
C PRO A 202 37.35 -1.05 -2.01
N PRO A 203 37.72 -1.93 -2.97
CA PRO A 203 38.79 -2.90 -2.75
C PRO A 203 40.00 -2.14 -2.23
N GLN A 204 40.47 -2.50 -1.03
CA GLN A 204 41.70 -1.94 -0.50
C GLN A 204 42.79 -2.25 -1.51
N LEU A 205 43.12 -1.25 -2.34
CA LEU A 205 44.25 -1.32 -3.25
C LEU A 205 45.47 -1.45 -2.34
N LEU A 206 45.97 -2.69 -2.22
CA LEU A 206 47.26 -2.98 -1.63
C LEU A 206 48.28 -2.07 -2.33
N THR A 207 48.71 -1.03 -1.63
CA THR A 207 49.87 -0.25 -2.03
C THR A 207 51.07 -1.14 -1.75
N TRP A 208 51.81 -1.49 -2.80
CA TRP A 208 53.10 -2.15 -2.73
C TRP A 208 54.19 -1.09 -2.66
#